data_AF-A0A2U2Z510-F1
#
_entry.id   AF-A0A2U2Z510-F1
#
_cell.length_a   1.000
_cell.length_b   1.000
_cell.length_c   1.000
_cell.angle_alpha   90.00
_cell.angle_beta   90.00
_cell.angle_gamma   90.00
#
_symmetry.space_group_name_H-M   'P 1'
#
loop_
_entity.id
_entity.type
_entity.pdbx_description
1 polymer ?
#
loop_
_entity_poly.entity_id
_entity_poly.type
_entity_poly.pdbx_seq_one_letter_code
_entity_poly.pdbx_strand_id
1 'polypeptide(L)'
;MRRTASPLSLVVLGFGTFLLVLAPLLAWYVQPRAAVNPVDIDTTAVYTGSGSVFDLDRVETVPGQAITVTQRVRGNVEASVDSGNAVWDVITTVDTDASLPAADPHDALDFSPHRWVLDRRTTKPVHCCEEKPRIEGEAYLKFPFDVQKRSYQWWDNTLGDTVVMRYRGTEKVQGYTGYRFTASVPATKTGTRLVPGTLVDQPDRPQVLAEEWYSNHGLELVVDQATGRVIYAQTGPRRTLRAPGGDEDAAVLLDAEKLAFTTATQKEAVRQAERDSGQLRMVGETLPVGAAVAGFVLAVVGGILVARGRKEEERPGLPGTAR
;
A
#
# COMPACT_ATOMS: atom_id res chain seq x y z
N MET A 1 59.57 24.05 -13.14
CA MET A 1 58.23 24.52 -13.61
C MET A 1 57.17 24.03 -12.63
N ARG A 2 56.74 24.87 -11.67
CA ARG A 2 55.57 24.56 -10.82
C ARG A 2 54.34 25.10 -11.54
N ARG A 3 53.44 24.23 -11.98
CA ARG A 3 52.11 24.64 -12.44
C ARG A 3 51.27 24.84 -11.19
N THR A 4 50.82 26.06 -10.92
CA THR A 4 49.92 26.34 -9.81
C THR A 4 48.48 26.23 -10.30
N ALA A 5 47.71 25.30 -9.72
CA ALA A 5 46.28 25.19 -9.99
C ALA A 5 45.56 26.39 -9.34
N SER A 6 44.66 27.05 -10.07
CA SER A 6 43.90 28.17 -9.50
C SER A 6 42.90 27.64 -8.45
N PRO A 7 42.62 28.38 -7.36
CA PRO A 7 41.64 27.96 -6.36
C PRO A 7 40.27 27.61 -6.96
N LEU A 8 39.85 28.37 -7.98
CA LEU A 8 38.61 28.12 -8.72
C LEU A 8 38.62 26.76 -9.44
N SER A 9 39.73 26.38 -10.07
CA SER A 9 39.84 25.08 -10.75
C SER A 9 39.73 23.89 -9.80
N LEU A 10 40.26 24.03 -8.58
CA LEU A 10 40.14 23.02 -7.52
C LEU A 10 38.73 22.95 -6.94
N VAL A 11 38.06 24.09 -6.74
CA VAL A 11 36.66 24.13 -6.28
C VAL A 11 35.73 23.47 -7.29
N VAL A 12 35.88 23.78 -8.58
CA VAL A 12 35.06 23.20 -9.65
C VAL A 12 35.28 21.68 -9.77
N LEU A 13 36.54 21.22 -9.75
CA LEU A 13 36.86 19.80 -9.78
C LEU A 13 36.35 19.08 -8.53
N GLY A 14 36.55 19.67 -7.35
CA GLY A 14 36.09 19.11 -6.07
C GLY A 14 34.57 18.97 -6.00
N PHE A 15 33.84 20.01 -6.42
CA PHE A 15 32.37 19.97 -6.46
C PHE A 15 31.86 18.98 -7.51
N GLY A 16 32.50 18.90 -8.69
CA GLY A 16 32.18 17.88 -9.69
C GLY A 16 32.34 16.46 -9.16
N THR A 17 33.46 16.21 -8.47
CA THR A 17 33.75 14.91 -7.85
C THR A 17 32.76 14.59 -6.72
N PHE A 18 32.43 15.58 -5.90
CA PHE A 18 31.41 15.45 -4.85
C PHE A 18 30.05 15.03 -5.41
N LEU A 19 29.58 15.68 -6.48
CA LEU A 19 28.30 15.33 -7.11
C LEU A 19 28.32 13.92 -7.74
N LEU A 20 29.45 13.50 -8.30
CA LEU A 20 29.63 12.13 -8.81
C LEU A 20 29.56 11.07 -7.71
N VAL A 21 30.00 11.38 -6.49
CA VAL A 21 29.85 10.49 -5.32
C VAL A 21 28.44 10.56 -4.74
N LEU A 22 27.83 11.74 -4.73
CA LEU A 22 26.48 11.96 -4.21
C LEU A 22 25.42 11.21 -5.03
N ALA A 23 25.56 11.15 -6.36
CA ALA A 23 24.62 10.48 -7.24
C ALA A 23 24.34 9.00 -6.88
N PRO A 24 25.34 8.09 -6.80
CA PRO A 24 25.12 6.71 -6.39
C PRO A 24 24.68 6.59 -4.93
N LEU A 25 25.09 7.52 -4.05
CA LEU A 25 24.64 7.55 -2.66
C LEU A 25 23.13 7.84 -2.57
N LEU A 26 22.62 8.80 -3.34
CA LEU A 26 21.19 9.09 -3.38
C LEU A 26 20.38 7.89 -3.91
N ALA A 27 20.81 7.31 -5.03
CA ALA A 27 20.09 6.20 -5.67
C ALA A 27 20.14 4.90 -4.85
N TRP A 28 21.32 4.49 -4.37
CA TRP A 28 21.49 3.16 -3.75
C TRP A 28 21.42 3.17 -2.24
N TYR A 29 21.64 4.31 -1.59
CA TYR A 29 21.62 4.40 -0.13
C TYR A 29 20.38 5.12 0.40
N VAL A 30 20.01 6.27 -0.18
CA VAL A 30 18.92 7.10 0.33
C VAL A 30 17.55 6.61 -0.13
N GLN A 31 17.35 6.30 -1.41
CA GLN A 31 16.04 5.88 -1.91
C GLN A 31 15.49 4.62 -1.21
N PRO A 32 16.26 3.52 -1.01
CA PRO A 32 15.77 2.36 -0.26
C PRO A 32 15.46 2.65 1.21
N ARG A 33 16.05 3.72 1.78
CA ARG A 33 15.78 4.17 3.16
C ARG A 33 14.63 5.17 3.26
N ALA A 34 14.25 5.80 2.15
CA ALA A 34 13.09 6.67 2.05
C ALA A 34 11.80 5.88 1.78
N ALA A 35 11.89 4.75 1.07
CA ALA A 35 10.78 3.82 0.82
C ALA A 35 10.45 2.98 2.07
N VAL A 36 9.85 3.62 3.07
CA VAL A 36 9.53 3.00 4.36
C VAL A 36 8.08 3.30 4.69
N ASN A 37 7.33 2.27 5.10
CA ASN A 37 5.97 2.41 5.56
C ASN A 37 5.91 3.31 6.80
N PRO A 38 5.05 4.34 6.80
CA PRO A 38 4.87 5.23 7.93
C PRO A 38 4.22 4.51 9.11
N VAL A 39 4.58 4.97 10.32
CA VAL A 39 4.01 4.47 11.59
C VAL A 39 2.85 5.32 12.09
N ASP A 40 2.76 6.57 11.61
CA ASP A 40 1.67 7.49 11.88
C ASP A 40 0.88 7.68 10.59
N ILE A 41 -0.24 6.95 10.50
CA ILE A 41 -1.20 7.08 9.41
C ILE A 41 -2.59 7.15 9.98
N ASP A 42 -3.44 7.86 9.26
CA ASP A 42 -4.87 7.86 9.46
C ASP A 42 -5.50 7.95 8.07
N THR A 43 -6.08 6.85 7.60
CA THR A 43 -6.67 6.79 6.26
C THR A 43 -7.98 6.03 6.31
N THR A 44 -8.98 6.56 5.61
CA THR A 44 -10.28 5.94 5.46
C THR A 44 -10.54 5.69 3.98
N ALA A 45 -10.80 4.43 3.63
CA ALA A 45 -11.29 4.03 2.33
C ALA A 45 -12.77 3.67 2.42
N VAL A 46 -13.57 4.14 1.46
CA VAL A 46 -15.01 3.89 1.41
C VAL A 46 -15.32 3.19 0.10
N TYR A 47 -16.02 2.06 0.20
CA TYR A 47 -16.58 1.32 -0.92
C TYR A 47 -18.10 1.49 -0.92
N THR A 48 -18.70 1.60 -2.09
CA THR A 48 -20.16 1.60 -2.23
C THR A 48 -20.60 0.65 -3.34
N GLY A 49 -21.83 0.17 -3.20
CA GLY A 49 -22.52 -0.63 -4.20
C GLY A 49 -23.90 -1.02 -3.70
N SER A 50 -24.50 -2.00 -4.36
CA SER A 50 -25.78 -2.57 -3.95
C SER A 50 -25.72 -4.08 -3.88
N GLY A 51 -26.52 -4.67 -3.01
CA GLY A 51 -26.57 -6.12 -2.84
C GLY A 51 -27.76 -6.57 -2.03
N SER A 52 -27.72 -7.84 -1.65
CA SER A 52 -28.68 -8.46 -0.75
C SER A 52 -28.08 -8.57 0.65
N VAL A 53 -28.85 -8.21 1.67
CA VAL A 53 -28.42 -8.23 3.07
C VAL A 53 -29.47 -8.95 3.90
N PHE A 54 -29.04 -9.77 4.86
CA PHE A 54 -29.95 -10.37 5.83
C PHE A 54 -30.42 -9.35 6.87
N ASP A 55 -31.71 -9.10 6.90
CA ASP A 55 -32.37 -8.19 7.84
C ASP A 55 -32.77 -8.99 9.08
N LEU A 56 -32.24 -8.61 10.25
CA LEU A 56 -32.49 -9.31 11.51
C LEU A 56 -33.91 -9.09 12.05
N ASP A 57 -34.55 -7.97 11.73
CA ASP A 57 -35.91 -7.67 12.19
C ASP A 57 -36.94 -8.45 11.39
N ARG A 58 -36.68 -8.61 10.08
CA ARG A 58 -37.54 -9.38 9.18
C ARG A 58 -37.18 -10.86 9.13
N VAL A 59 -35.98 -11.22 9.57
CA VAL A 59 -35.45 -12.59 9.53
C VAL A 59 -35.43 -13.13 8.08
N GLU A 60 -35.11 -12.27 7.13
CA GLU A 60 -35.08 -12.59 5.70
C GLU A 60 -33.97 -11.82 4.96
N THR A 61 -33.54 -12.34 3.81
CA THR A 61 -32.60 -11.62 2.93
C THR A 61 -33.37 -10.58 2.10
N VAL A 62 -33.02 -9.31 2.27
CA VAL A 62 -33.61 -8.19 1.51
C VAL A 62 -32.67 -7.80 0.36
N PRO A 63 -33.11 -7.88 -0.90
CA PRO A 63 -32.31 -7.49 -2.05
C PRO A 63 -32.28 -5.97 -2.28
N GLY A 64 -31.36 -5.51 -3.12
CA GLY A 64 -31.31 -4.13 -3.63
C GLY A 64 -30.95 -3.08 -2.59
N GLN A 65 -30.36 -3.48 -1.46
CA GLN A 65 -29.91 -2.56 -0.42
C GLN A 65 -28.64 -1.84 -0.88
N ALA A 66 -28.55 -0.55 -0.61
CA ALA A 66 -27.30 0.19 -0.72
C ALA A 66 -26.36 -0.29 0.40
N ILE A 67 -25.13 -0.65 0.03
CA ILE A 67 -24.13 -1.18 0.95
C ILE A 67 -22.92 -0.26 0.89
N THR A 68 -22.46 0.16 2.06
CA THR A 68 -21.24 0.93 2.23
C THR A 68 -20.26 0.14 3.08
N VAL A 69 -19.02 0.04 2.63
CA VAL A 69 -17.93 -0.54 3.42
C VAL A 69 -16.97 0.56 3.77
N THR A 70 -16.74 0.79 5.06
CA THR A 70 -15.78 1.77 5.55
C THR A 70 -14.59 1.04 6.15
N GLN A 71 -13.41 1.23 5.57
CA GLN A 71 -12.16 0.69 6.08
C GLN A 71 -11.28 1.83 6.58
N ARG A 72 -11.08 1.89 7.90
CA ARG A 72 -10.25 2.89 8.56
C ARG A 72 -8.97 2.22 9.07
N VAL A 73 -7.84 2.78 8.69
CA VAL A 73 -6.50 2.30 9.06
C VAL A 73 -5.82 3.39 9.87
N ARG A 74 -5.41 3.05 11.09
CA ARG A 74 -4.70 3.96 11.99
C ARG A 74 -3.40 3.33 12.46
N GLY A 75 -2.32 4.09 12.39
CA GLY A 75 -1.04 3.67 12.96
C GLY A 75 -1.05 3.74 14.48
N ASN A 76 -0.60 2.67 15.14
CA ASN A 76 -0.27 2.67 16.55
C ASN A 76 1.20 3.07 16.70
N VAL A 77 1.45 4.36 16.92
CA VAL A 77 2.80 4.93 16.94
C VAL A 77 3.64 4.34 18.08
N GLU A 78 3.06 4.16 19.26
CA GLU A 78 3.74 3.59 20.43
C GLU A 78 4.24 2.17 20.13
N ALA A 79 3.33 1.26 19.75
CA ALA A 79 3.69 -0.12 19.42
C ALA A 79 4.65 -0.21 18.22
N SER A 80 4.55 0.71 17.27
CA SER A 80 5.44 0.77 16.12
C SER A 80 6.86 1.22 16.49
N VAL A 81 6.99 2.18 17.42
CA VAL A 81 8.29 2.64 17.92
C VAL A 81 8.96 1.54 18.74
N ASP A 82 8.20 0.88 19.62
CA ASP A 82 8.73 -0.17 20.49
C ASP A 82 9.19 -1.41 19.71
N SER A 83 8.44 -1.80 18.69
CA SER A 83 8.76 -2.99 17.88
C SER A 83 9.70 -2.72 16.71
N GLY A 84 9.82 -1.47 16.26
CA GLY A 84 10.49 -1.10 15.01
C GLY A 84 9.73 -1.44 13.72
N ASN A 85 8.55 -2.07 13.84
CA ASN A 85 7.66 -2.41 12.73
C ASN A 85 6.56 -1.34 12.55
N ALA A 86 5.79 -1.41 11.47
CA ALA A 86 4.56 -0.64 11.37
C ALA A 86 3.43 -1.49 11.96
N VAL A 87 2.78 -0.96 12.99
CA VAL A 87 1.62 -1.57 13.64
C VAL A 87 0.40 -0.72 13.27
N TRP A 88 -0.49 -1.28 12.46
CA TRP A 88 -1.69 -0.60 11.97
C TRP A 88 -2.95 -1.29 12.52
N ASP A 89 -3.74 -0.54 13.27
CA ASP A 89 -5.06 -0.94 13.72
C ASP A 89 -6.07 -0.61 12.61
N VAL A 90 -6.83 -1.62 12.19
CA VAL A 90 -7.74 -1.56 11.05
C VAL A 90 -9.14 -1.90 11.53
N ILE A 91 -10.09 -1.04 11.19
CA ILE A 91 -11.51 -1.27 11.44
C ILE A 91 -12.20 -1.29 10.09
N THR A 92 -12.88 -2.39 9.78
CA THR A 92 -13.75 -2.50 8.61
C THR A 92 -15.19 -2.63 9.08
N THR A 93 -16.06 -1.75 8.60
CA THR A 93 -17.51 -1.81 8.82
C THR A 93 -18.22 -2.07 7.52
N VAL A 94 -19.32 -2.83 7.57
CA VAL A 94 -20.27 -3.00 6.47
C VAL A 94 -21.61 -2.48 6.95
N ASP A 95 -22.18 -1.56 6.20
CA ASP A 95 -23.34 -0.77 6.61
C ASP A 95 -24.38 -0.69 5.47
N THR A 96 -25.66 -0.56 5.83
CA THR A 96 -26.70 -0.08 4.89
C THR A 96 -27.00 1.39 5.14
N ASP A 97 -27.81 2.01 4.27
CA ASP A 97 -28.31 3.37 4.50
C ASP A 97 -29.05 3.53 5.84
N ALA A 98 -29.66 2.45 6.36
CA ALA A 98 -30.37 2.47 7.64
C ALA A 98 -29.42 2.50 8.85
N SER A 99 -28.21 1.94 8.71
CA SER A 99 -27.19 1.93 9.76
C SER A 99 -26.18 3.08 9.64
N LEU A 100 -26.26 3.91 8.60
CA LEU A 100 -25.32 5.01 8.37
C LEU A 100 -25.80 6.38 8.88
N PRO A 101 -24.87 7.21 9.41
CA PRO A 101 -23.55 6.81 9.88
C PRO A 101 -23.70 5.94 11.14
N ALA A 102 -22.93 4.85 11.23
CA ALA A 102 -22.95 4.01 12.43
C ALA A 102 -22.53 4.87 13.64
N ALA A 103 -23.47 5.09 14.56
CA ALA A 103 -23.22 5.86 15.77
C ALA A 103 -22.54 4.98 16.83
N ASP A 104 -22.84 3.68 16.79
CA ASP A 104 -22.26 2.63 17.62
C ASP A 104 -21.76 1.46 16.74
N PRO A 105 -20.66 0.78 17.10
CA PRO A 105 -20.20 -0.44 16.40
C PRO A 105 -21.27 -1.54 16.24
N HIS A 106 -22.29 -1.59 17.12
CA HIS A 106 -23.38 -2.56 17.03
C HIS A 106 -24.42 -2.21 15.96
N ASP A 107 -24.42 -0.98 15.43
CA ASP A 107 -25.33 -0.58 14.35
C ASP A 107 -24.90 -1.18 13.00
N ALA A 108 -23.61 -1.49 12.83
CA ALA A 108 -23.06 -2.03 11.60
C ALA A 108 -23.48 -3.50 11.39
N LEU A 109 -23.74 -3.88 10.13
CA LEU A 109 -24.02 -5.27 9.76
C LEU A 109 -22.84 -6.20 10.02
N ASP A 110 -21.63 -5.68 9.85
CA ASP A 110 -20.38 -6.34 10.17
C ASP A 110 -19.42 -5.28 10.73
N PHE A 111 -18.76 -5.62 11.83
CA PHE A 111 -17.74 -4.81 12.47
C PHE A 111 -16.52 -5.69 12.75
N SER A 112 -15.45 -5.46 11.99
CA SER A 112 -14.28 -6.34 11.96
C SER A 112 -12.99 -5.58 12.31
N PRO A 113 -12.67 -5.43 13.61
CA PRO A 113 -11.41 -4.85 14.06
C PRO A 113 -10.29 -5.88 13.93
N HIS A 114 -9.13 -5.44 13.48
CA HIS A 114 -7.94 -6.26 13.42
C HIS A 114 -6.67 -5.40 13.48
N ARG A 115 -5.54 -6.02 13.79
CA ARG A 115 -4.23 -5.39 13.84
C ARG A 115 -3.31 -6.03 12.82
N TRP A 116 -2.86 -5.23 11.85
CA TRP A 116 -1.87 -5.65 10.87
C TRP A 116 -0.49 -5.11 11.25
N VAL A 117 0.46 -6.04 11.40
CA VAL A 117 1.85 -5.71 11.71
C VAL A 117 2.71 -6.08 10.52
N LEU A 118 3.50 -5.12 10.03
CA LEU A 118 4.34 -5.30 8.85
C LEU A 118 5.75 -4.74 9.04
N ASP A 119 6.72 -5.41 8.44
CA ASP A 119 8.07 -4.86 8.29
C ASP A 119 7.99 -3.61 7.39
N ARG A 120 8.55 -2.51 7.89
CA ARG A 120 8.33 -1.20 7.26
C ARG A 120 8.98 -1.07 5.89
N ARG A 121 9.98 -1.88 5.56
CA ARG A 121 10.71 -1.79 4.27
C ARG A 121 10.17 -2.78 3.24
N THR A 122 9.82 -3.98 3.69
CA THR A 122 9.45 -5.10 2.82
C THR A 122 7.94 -5.28 2.68
N THR A 123 7.15 -4.68 3.57
CA THR A 123 5.68 -4.86 3.68
C THR A 123 5.27 -6.28 4.07
N LYS A 124 6.21 -7.17 4.40
CA LYS A 124 5.90 -8.54 4.83
C LYS A 124 5.25 -8.55 6.22
N PRO A 125 4.26 -9.43 6.48
CA PRO A 125 3.69 -9.60 7.80
C PRO A 125 4.75 -9.98 8.85
N VAL A 126 4.61 -9.46 10.07
CA VAL A 126 5.46 -9.78 11.22
C VAL A 126 4.60 -10.16 12.41
N HIS A 127 4.83 -11.35 12.96
CA HIS A 127 3.97 -11.92 14.00
C HIS A 127 4.38 -11.48 15.42
N CYS A 128 4.01 -10.25 15.79
CA CYS A 128 4.24 -9.68 17.12
C CYS A 128 3.06 -8.81 17.57
N CYS A 129 3.24 -8.11 18.70
CA CYS A 129 2.52 -6.86 18.96
C CYS A 129 0.99 -7.02 19.04
N GLU A 130 0.55 -8.19 19.50
CA GLU A 130 -0.86 -8.59 19.58
C GLU A 130 -1.57 -8.56 18.22
N GLU A 131 -0.88 -8.93 17.14
CA GLU A 131 -1.54 -9.11 15.85
C GLU A 131 -2.76 -10.01 15.99
N LYS A 132 -3.85 -9.62 15.33
CA LYS A 132 -5.08 -10.40 15.30
C LYS A 132 -5.91 -9.97 14.10
N PRO A 133 -6.31 -10.88 13.20
CA PRO A 133 -5.85 -12.28 13.11
C PRO A 133 -4.37 -12.35 12.72
N ARG A 134 -3.81 -13.56 12.69
CA ARG A 134 -2.47 -13.81 12.15
C ARG A 134 -2.51 -13.68 10.63
N ILE A 135 -1.98 -12.57 10.10
CA ILE A 135 -2.03 -12.22 8.68
C ILE A 135 -0.84 -12.86 7.95
N GLU A 136 -1.10 -13.54 6.84
CA GLU A 136 -0.08 -14.15 5.97
C GLU A 136 -0.05 -13.52 4.56
N GLY A 137 0.86 -14.01 3.71
CA GLY A 137 1.00 -13.56 2.33
C GLY A 137 2.04 -12.46 2.13
N GLU A 138 2.00 -11.84 0.94
CA GLU A 138 2.93 -10.79 0.53
C GLU A 138 2.33 -9.38 0.62
N ALA A 139 0.99 -9.29 0.66
CA ALA A 139 0.25 -8.04 0.61
C ALA A 139 -1.13 -8.20 1.27
N TYR A 140 -1.63 -7.13 1.90
CA TYR A 140 -2.97 -7.12 2.50
C TYR A 140 -3.75 -5.81 2.27
N LEU A 141 -3.33 -4.68 2.82
CA LEU A 141 -3.95 -3.37 2.48
C LEU A 141 -3.09 -2.59 1.48
N LYS A 142 -1.87 -3.06 1.30
CA LYS A 142 -0.83 -2.43 0.51
C LYS A 142 0.05 -3.53 -0.07
N PHE A 143 0.49 -3.33 -1.31
CA PHE A 143 1.54 -4.12 -1.94
C PHE A 143 2.92 -3.67 -1.44
N PRO A 144 3.95 -4.50 -1.61
CA PRO A 144 5.33 -4.05 -1.48
C PRO A 144 5.63 -2.83 -2.36
N PHE A 145 6.64 -2.04 -1.97
CA PHE A 145 7.20 -1.02 -2.85
C PHE A 145 7.73 -1.66 -4.14
N ASP A 146 7.81 -0.86 -5.21
CA ASP A 146 8.28 -1.30 -6.52
C ASP A 146 7.55 -2.57 -7.01
N VAL A 147 6.22 -2.44 -7.15
CA VAL A 147 5.35 -3.52 -7.57
C VAL A 147 5.79 -4.06 -8.92
N GLN A 148 5.90 -5.39 -9.01
CA GLN A 148 6.36 -6.11 -10.18
C GLN A 148 5.17 -6.68 -10.95
N LYS A 149 5.35 -6.95 -12.24
CA LYS A 149 4.34 -7.56 -13.12
C LYS A 149 4.26 -9.07 -12.92
N ARG A 150 3.93 -9.52 -11.72
CA ARG A 150 3.80 -10.94 -11.33
C ARG A 150 2.57 -11.16 -10.47
N SER A 151 2.26 -12.42 -10.14
CA SER A 151 1.22 -12.69 -9.14
C SER A 151 1.74 -12.49 -7.72
N TYR A 152 0.86 -12.13 -6.81
CA TYR A 152 1.13 -11.93 -5.38
C TYR A 152 0.17 -12.74 -4.52
N GLN A 153 0.64 -13.22 -3.37
CA GLN A 153 -0.24 -13.76 -2.32
C GLN A 153 -0.88 -12.60 -1.55
N TRP A 154 -2.18 -12.46 -1.67
CA TRP A 154 -2.96 -11.38 -1.06
C TRP A 154 -3.80 -11.92 0.08
N TRP A 155 -3.71 -11.34 1.28
CA TRP A 155 -4.55 -11.72 2.41
C TRP A 155 -6.01 -11.28 2.18
N ASP A 156 -6.96 -12.21 2.28
CA ASP A 156 -8.38 -11.88 2.36
C ASP A 156 -8.83 -12.08 3.82
N ASN A 157 -9.19 -10.97 4.48
CA ASN A 157 -9.53 -10.99 5.90
C ASN A 157 -10.86 -11.72 6.21
N THR A 158 -11.78 -11.81 5.25
CA THR A 158 -13.02 -12.57 5.44
C THR A 158 -12.77 -14.07 5.24
N LEU A 159 -11.92 -14.43 4.27
CA LEU A 159 -11.50 -15.81 4.07
C LEU A 159 -10.65 -16.33 5.24
N GLY A 160 -9.82 -15.46 5.84
CA GLY A 160 -8.81 -15.86 6.81
C GLY A 160 -7.62 -16.60 6.19
N ASP A 161 -7.39 -16.43 4.89
CA ASP A 161 -6.32 -17.05 4.13
C ASP A 161 -5.90 -16.15 2.95
N THR A 162 -4.86 -16.56 2.22
CA THR A 162 -4.31 -15.89 1.06
C THR A 162 -4.97 -16.33 -0.25
N VAL A 163 -5.09 -15.38 -1.17
CA VAL A 163 -5.58 -15.58 -2.53
C VAL A 163 -4.54 -15.11 -3.54
N VAL A 164 -4.45 -15.83 -4.66
CA VAL A 164 -3.48 -15.50 -5.71
C VAL A 164 -4.00 -14.35 -6.56
N MET A 165 -3.45 -13.18 -6.31
CA MET A 165 -3.74 -11.95 -7.03
C MET A 165 -2.92 -11.87 -8.32
N ARG A 166 -3.58 -11.98 -9.48
CA ARG A 166 -2.92 -12.11 -10.78
C ARG A 166 -2.84 -10.78 -11.52
N TYR A 167 -1.67 -10.45 -12.05
CA TYR A 167 -1.49 -9.27 -12.90
C TYR A 167 -2.33 -9.37 -14.20
N ARG A 168 -2.99 -8.27 -14.57
CA ARG A 168 -3.88 -8.14 -15.73
C ARG A 168 -3.61 -6.91 -16.59
N GLY A 169 -2.42 -6.31 -16.47
CA GLY A 169 -2.03 -5.15 -17.25
C GLY A 169 -2.09 -3.85 -16.45
N THR A 170 -2.37 -2.75 -17.13
CA THR A 170 -2.40 -1.42 -16.52
C THR A 170 -3.77 -0.78 -16.71
N GLU A 171 -4.18 0.05 -15.77
CA GLU A 171 -5.46 0.76 -15.81
C GLU A 171 -5.29 2.20 -15.32
N LYS A 172 -6.13 3.11 -15.85
CA LYS A 172 -6.17 4.50 -15.41
C LYS A 172 -7.31 4.71 -14.43
N VAL A 173 -6.96 5.15 -13.23
CA VAL A 173 -7.92 5.54 -12.18
C VAL A 173 -7.75 7.03 -11.95
N GLN A 174 -8.82 7.81 -12.16
CA GLN A 174 -8.78 9.27 -12.05
C GLN A 174 -7.62 9.91 -12.86
N GLY A 175 -7.27 9.34 -14.01
CA GLY A 175 -6.18 9.81 -14.87
C GLY A 175 -4.79 9.24 -14.53
N TYR A 176 -4.60 8.64 -13.37
CA TYR A 176 -3.33 8.06 -12.92
C TYR A 176 -3.22 6.59 -13.30
N THR A 177 -2.07 6.18 -13.85
CA THR A 177 -1.87 4.81 -14.35
C THR A 177 -1.33 3.91 -13.23
N GLY A 178 -2.03 2.81 -12.94
CA GLY A 178 -1.59 1.77 -12.03
C GLY A 178 -1.59 0.38 -12.65
N TYR A 179 -1.09 -0.60 -11.91
CA TYR A 179 -1.07 -2.01 -12.27
C TYR A 179 -2.35 -2.68 -11.79
N ARG A 180 -3.03 -3.36 -12.71
CA ARG A 180 -4.30 -4.02 -12.47
C ARG A 180 -4.09 -5.46 -12.08
N PHE A 181 -4.81 -5.89 -11.06
CA PHE A 181 -4.71 -7.19 -10.44
C PHE A 181 -6.10 -7.78 -10.18
N THR A 182 -6.26 -9.09 -10.40
CA THR A 182 -7.55 -9.76 -10.19
C THR A 182 -7.40 -11.09 -9.45
N ALA A 183 -8.37 -11.40 -8.58
CA ALA A 183 -8.52 -12.71 -7.96
C ALA A 183 -10.02 -13.07 -7.82
N SER A 184 -10.29 -14.32 -7.46
CA SER A 184 -11.63 -14.81 -7.15
C SER A 184 -11.52 -15.78 -5.98
N VAL A 185 -12.55 -15.86 -5.16
CA VAL A 185 -12.59 -16.78 -4.02
C VAL A 185 -13.75 -17.73 -4.22
N PRO A 186 -13.50 -19.04 -4.45
CA PRO A 186 -14.58 -20.01 -4.52
C PRO A 186 -15.25 -20.15 -3.14
N ALA A 187 -16.49 -20.64 -3.13
CA ALA A 187 -17.21 -20.92 -1.89
C ALA A 187 -16.38 -21.82 -0.96
N THR A 188 -16.01 -21.26 0.19
CA THR A 188 -15.14 -21.88 1.17
C THR A 188 -15.79 -21.73 2.54
N LYS A 189 -15.82 -22.82 3.31
CA LYS A 189 -16.28 -22.79 4.70
C LYS A 189 -15.29 -22.00 5.55
N THR A 190 -15.74 -20.90 6.14
CA THR A 190 -14.91 -20.00 6.96
C THR A 190 -15.19 -20.12 8.45
N GLY A 191 -16.30 -20.75 8.83
CA GLY A 191 -16.65 -20.88 10.23
C GLY A 191 -17.93 -21.64 10.47
N THR A 192 -18.45 -21.47 11.68
CA THR A 192 -19.75 -21.99 12.10
C THR A 192 -20.41 -21.02 13.06
N ARG A 193 -21.73 -20.89 12.98
CA ARG A 193 -22.52 -20.01 13.86
C ARG A 193 -23.76 -20.73 14.36
N LEU A 194 -24.08 -20.49 15.63
CA LEU A 194 -25.31 -20.99 16.22
C LEU A 194 -26.48 -20.12 15.76
N VAL A 195 -27.44 -20.73 15.07
CA VAL A 195 -28.61 -20.05 14.50
C VAL A 195 -29.89 -20.84 14.78
N PRO A 196 -31.08 -20.21 14.76
CA PRO A 196 -32.35 -20.93 14.78
C PRO A 196 -32.41 -21.93 13.61
N GLY A 197 -32.94 -23.12 13.85
CA GLY A 197 -33.02 -24.15 12.81
C GLY A 197 -33.86 -23.73 11.59
N THR A 198 -34.80 -22.80 11.77
CA THR A 198 -35.59 -22.19 10.68
C THR A 198 -34.75 -21.44 9.64
N LEU A 199 -33.54 -20.97 9.99
CA LEU A 199 -32.63 -20.29 9.04
C LEU A 199 -31.84 -21.27 8.16
N VAL A 200 -31.86 -22.56 8.50
CA VAL A 200 -31.11 -23.61 7.81
C VAL A 200 -31.98 -24.83 7.50
N ASP A 201 -33.26 -24.58 7.21
CA ASP A 201 -34.26 -25.58 6.81
C ASP A 201 -34.39 -26.77 7.79
N GLN A 202 -34.18 -26.52 9.08
CA GLN A 202 -34.32 -27.48 10.18
C GLN A 202 -35.27 -26.95 11.28
N PRO A 203 -36.55 -26.67 10.96
CA PRO A 203 -37.48 -26.01 11.88
C PRO A 203 -37.73 -26.79 13.19
N ASP A 204 -37.55 -28.11 13.19
CA ASP A 204 -37.72 -28.95 14.38
C ASP A 204 -36.59 -28.82 15.40
N ARG A 205 -35.51 -28.10 15.06
CA ARG A 205 -34.37 -27.87 15.95
C ARG A 205 -34.37 -26.43 16.44
N PRO A 206 -34.37 -26.19 17.76
CA PRO A 206 -34.38 -24.82 18.29
C PRO A 206 -33.11 -24.06 17.92
N GLN A 207 -31.96 -24.75 17.88
CA GLN A 207 -30.68 -24.19 17.45
C GLN A 207 -29.89 -25.23 16.65
N VAL A 208 -29.19 -24.74 15.62
CA VAL A 208 -28.32 -25.52 14.76
C VAL A 208 -27.00 -24.77 14.63
N LEU A 209 -25.89 -25.51 14.70
CA LEU A 209 -24.56 -24.97 14.43
C LEU A 209 -24.35 -24.91 12.92
N ALA A 210 -24.92 -23.91 12.27
CA ALA A 210 -24.82 -23.71 10.82
C ALA A 210 -23.38 -23.44 10.41
N GLU A 211 -23.03 -23.84 9.19
CA GLU A 211 -21.74 -23.54 8.59
C GLU A 211 -21.79 -22.17 7.93
N GLU A 212 -20.77 -21.35 8.17
CA GLU A 212 -20.58 -20.08 7.47
C GLU A 212 -19.69 -20.30 6.26
N TRP A 213 -20.17 -19.85 5.11
CA TRP A 213 -19.50 -19.97 3.82
C TRP A 213 -19.23 -18.60 3.23
N TYR A 214 -18.02 -18.41 2.72
CA TYR A 214 -17.59 -17.19 2.03
C TYR A 214 -17.19 -17.50 0.60
N SER A 215 -17.60 -16.63 -0.32
CA SER A 215 -17.07 -16.56 -1.68
C SER A 215 -16.93 -15.09 -2.07
N ASN A 216 -16.16 -14.85 -3.13
CA ASN A 216 -16.01 -13.52 -3.69
C ASN A 216 -16.16 -13.58 -5.20
N HIS A 217 -17.19 -12.89 -5.72
CA HIS A 217 -17.51 -12.78 -7.15
C HIS A 217 -16.36 -12.22 -7.97
N GLY A 218 -15.49 -11.41 -7.34
CA GLY A 218 -14.28 -10.91 -7.98
C GLY A 218 -13.60 -9.83 -7.14
N LEU A 219 -12.31 -10.03 -6.92
CA LEU A 219 -11.41 -9.01 -6.41
C LEU A 219 -10.71 -8.35 -7.58
N GLU A 220 -10.76 -7.02 -7.65
CA GLU A 220 -10.02 -6.23 -8.61
C GLU A 220 -9.35 -5.05 -7.92
N LEU A 221 -8.03 -4.97 -8.07
CA LEU A 221 -7.21 -3.93 -7.47
C LEU A 221 -6.40 -3.22 -8.56
N VAL A 222 -6.35 -1.89 -8.51
CA VAL A 222 -5.37 -1.11 -9.27
C VAL A 222 -4.40 -0.48 -8.29
N VAL A 223 -3.11 -0.66 -8.56
CA VAL A 223 -2.03 -0.40 -7.59
C VAL A 223 -1.02 0.56 -8.21
N ASP A 224 -0.60 1.57 -7.46
CA ASP A 224 0.52 2.41 -7.85
C ASP A 224 1.84 1.61 -7.82
N GLN A 225 2.59 1.66 -8.92
CA GLN A 225 3.77 0.83 -9.11
C GLN A 225 4.89 1.13 -8.11
N ALA A 226 5.20 2.41 -7.89
CA ALA A 226 6.36 2.77 -7.06
C ALA A 226 6.08 2.53 -5.58
N THR A 227 4.88 2.90 -5.11
CA THR A 227 4.55 2.88 -3.68
C THR A 227 3.84 1.61 -3.23
N GLY A 228 3.22 0.83 -4.13
CA GLY A 228 2.39 -0.32 -3.76
C GLY A 228 1.04 0.04 -3.15
N ARG A 229 0.64 1.31 -3.15
CA ARG A 229 -0.68 1.74 -2.66
C ARG A 229 -1.78 1.32 -3.62
N VAL A 230 -2.89 0.84 -3.07
CA VAL A 230 -4.10 0.58 -3.84
C VAL A 230 -4.81 1.90 -4.15
N ILE A 231 -4.97 2.23 -5.42
CA ILE A 231 -5.65 3.44 -5.90
C ILE A 231 -7.09 3.17 -6.34
N TYR A 232 -7.41 1.91 -6.60
CA TYR A 232 -8.76 1.41 -6.83
C TYR A 232 -8.89 0.01 -6.25
N ALA A 233 -10.00 -0.26 -5.59
CA ALA A 233 -10.36 -1.60 -5.16
C ALA A 233 -11.84 -1.86 -5.44
N GLN A 234 -12.12 -3.08 -5.89
CA GLN A 234 -13.43 -3.65 -6.05
C GLN A 234 -13.44 -5.05 -5.44
N THR A 235 -14.52 -5.37 -4.74
CA THR A 235 -14.77 -6.68 -4.15
C THR A 235 -16.23 -7.06 -4.35
N GLY A 236 -16.54 -8.34 -4.49
CA GLY A 236 -17.90 -8.83 -4.58
C GLY A 236 -18.18 -9.90 -3.52
N PRO A 237 -18.27 -9.55 -2.23
CA PRO A 237 -18.38 -10.51 -1.15
C PRO A 237 -19.76 -11.20 -1.16
N ARG A 238 -19.75 -12.51 -0.95
CA ARG A 238 -20.94 -13.32 -0.69
C ARG A 238 -20.72 -14.20 0.54
N ARG A 239 -21.61 -14.08 1.52
CA ARG A 239 -21.62 -14.83 2.77
C ARG A 239 -22.96 -15.55 2.91
N THR A 240 -22.91 -16.85 3.14
CA THR A 240 -24.10 -17.70 3.28
C THR A 240 -24.01 -18.60 4.50
N LEU A 241 -25.16 -19.09 4.94
CA LEU A 241 -25.29 -20.14 5.93
C LEU A 241 -25.74 -21.43 5.26
N ARG A 242 -25.13 -22.54 5.67
CA ARG A 242 -25.55 -23.89 5.29
C ARG A 242 -25.88 -24.70 6.52
N ALA A 243 -26.77 -25.67 6.35
CA ALA A 243 -26.93 -26.74 7.32
C ALA A 243 -25.58 -27.47 7.56
N PRO A 244 -25.33 -28.03 8.75
CA PRO A 244 -24.13 -28.82 9.02
C PRO A 244 -23.96 -29.94 7.98
N GLY A 245 -22.85 -29.93 7.23
CA GLY A 245 -22.58 -30.88 6.16
C GLY A 245 -23.48 -30.78 4.93
N GLY A 246 -24.24 -29.69 4.77
CA GLY A 246 -25.08 -29.44 3.61
C GLY A 246 -24.33 -28.74 2.47
N ASP A 247 -24.71 -29.05 1.23
CA ASP A 247 -24.10 -28.48 0.02
C ASP A 247 -24.81 -27.22 -0.51
N GLU A 248 -26.03 -26.94 -0.03
CA GLU A 248 -26.87 -25.83 -0.49
C GLU A 248 -26.88 -24.65 0.50
N ASP A 249 -26.89 -23.43 -0.05
CA ASP A 249 -27.05 -22.20 0.71
C ASP A 249 -28.49 -22.10 1.22
N ALA A 250 -28.69 -22.12 2.54
CA ALA A 250 -30.01 -22.02 3.16
C ALA A 250 -30.41 -20.57 3.50
N ALA A 251 -29.42 -19.72 3.83
CA ALA A 251 -29.64 -18.29 4.02
C ALA A 251 -28.48 -17.47 3.45
N VAL A 252 -28.79 -16.29 2.91
CA VAL A 252 -27.80 -15.34 2.37
C VAL A 252 -27.65 -14.18 3.35
N LEU A 253 -26.49 -14.08 3.99
CA LEU A 253 -26.18 -13.02 4.95
C LEU A 253 -25.81 -11.70 4.26
N LEU A 254 -25.00 -11.82 3.22
CA LEU A 254 -24.52 -10.71 2.41
C LEU A 254 -24.26 -11.24 1.00
N ASP A 255 -24.73 -10.55 -0.02
CA ASP A 255 -24.40 -10.85 -1.40
C ASP A 255 -24.34 -9.57 -2.22
N ALA A 256 -23.14 -9.09 -2.49
CA ALA A 256 -22.91 -7.93 -3.33
C ALA A 256 -21.99 -8.32 -4.47
N GLU A 257 -22.45 -8.19 -5.72
CA GLU A 257 -21.62 -8.51 -6.88
C GLU A 257 -20.45 -7.53 -7.04
N LYS A 258 -20.66 -6.27 -6.62
CA LYS A 258 -19.69 -5.19 -6.82
C LYS A 258 -19.82 -4.10 -5.76
N LEU A 259 -18.85 -4.06 -4.85
CA LEU A 259 -18.56 -2.94 -3.96
C LEU A 259 -17.22 -2.35 -4.39
N ALA A 260 -17.17 -1.06 -4.72
CA ALA A 260 -15.96 -0.43 -5.25
C ALA A 260 -15.66 0.90 -4.55
N PHE A 261 -14.38 1.28 -4.52
CA PHE A 261 -13.94 2.59 -4.01
C PHE A 261 -14.79 3.73 -4.59
N THR A 262 -15.29 4.60 -3.71
CA THR A 262 -15.95 5.84 -4.12
C THR A 262 -15.01 6.74 -4.91
N THR A 263 -15.56 7.62 -5.74
CA THR A 263 -14.77 8.63 -6.47
C THR A 263 -13.92 9.49 -5.52
N ALA A 264 -14.41 9.81 -4.32
CA ALA A 264 -13.67 10.56 -3.32
C ALA A 264 -12.45 9.78 -2.82
N THR A 265 -12.62 8.51 -2.47
CA THR A 265 -11.53 7.61 -2.07
C THR A 265 -10.50 7.45 -3.19
N GLN A 266 -10.93 7.26 -4.43
CA GLN A 266 -10.02 7.16 -5.59
C GLN A 266 -9.19 8.44 -5.77
N LYS A 267 -9.81 9.63 -5.69
CA LYS A 267 -9.10 10.91 -5.85
C LYS A 267 -8.08 11.14 -4.73
N GLU A 268 -8.41 10.81 -3.49
CA GLU A 268 -7.47 10.89 -2.37
C GLU A 268 -6.29 9.92 -2.56
N ALA A 269 -6.58 8.65 -2.87
CA ALA A 269 -5.54 7.64 -3.07
C ALA A 269 -4.60 7.98 -4.24
N VAL A 270 -5.13 8.52 -5.34
CA VAL A 270 -4.34 9.01 -6.48
C VAL A 270 -3.48 10.20 -6.10
N ARG A 271 -4.02 11.19 -5.37
CA ARG A 271 -3.24 12.36 -4.92
C ARG A 271 -2.05 11.94 -4.05
N GLN A 272 -2.26 10.98 -3.14
CA GLN A 272 -1.20 10.41 -2.31
C GLN A 272 -0.18 9.63 -3.16
N ALA A 273 -0.64 8.90 -4.18
CA ALA A 273 0.23 8.21 -5.12
C ALA A 273 1.11 9.17 -5.92
N GLU A 274 0.56 10.23 -6.48
CA GLU A 274 1.33 11.22 -7.22
C GLU A 274 2.39 11.89 -6.35
N ARG A 275 2.03 12.28 -5.12
CA ARG A 275 2.96 12.89 -4.16
C ARG A 275 4.10 11.94 -3.81
N ASP A 276 3.78 10.74 -3.34
CA ASP A 276 4.77 9.83 -2.78
C ASP A 276 5.64 9.20 -3.88
N SER A 277 5.05 8.83 -5.02
CA SER A 277 5.80 8.37 -6.20
C SER A 277 6.68 9.47 -6.77
N GLY A 278 6.23 10.72 -6.78
CA GLY A 278 7.03 11.87 -7.18
C GLY A 278 8.25 12.08 -6.29
N GLN A 279 8.09 11.97 -4.97
CA GLN A 279 9.20 12.04 -4.03
C GLN A 279 10.19 10.88 -4.21
N LEU A 280 9.70 9.64 -4.36
CA LEU A 280 10.55 8.47 -4.59
C LEU A 280 11.35 8.60 -5.90
N ARG A 281 10.71 9.05 -6.99
CA ARG A 281 11.39 9.31 -8.27
C ARG A 281 12.42 10.43 -8.17
N MET A 282 12.10 11.50 -7.44
CA MET A 282 13.03 12.61 -7.26
C MET A 282 14.32 12.15 -6.57
N VAL A 283 14.20 11.36 -5.50
CA VAL A 283 15.34 10.86 -4.72
C VAL A 283 16.07 9.71 -5.42
N GLY A 284 15.35 8.82 -6.10
CA GLY A 284 15.91 7.61 -6.72
C GLY A 284 16.43 7.80 -8.14
N GLU A 285 15.94 8.80 -8.88
CA GLU A 285 16.21 8.93 -10.31
C GLU A 285 16.61 10.36 -10.69
N THR A 286 15.73 11.35 -10.45
CA THR A 286 15.93 12.73 -10.97
C THR A 286 17.17 13.41 -10.36
N LEU A 287 17.29 13.41 -9.04
CA LEU A 287 18.44 14.01 -8.35
C LEU A 287 19.75 13.24 -8.62
N PRO A 288 19.79 11.89 -8.54
CA PRO A 288 20.96 11.12 -8.93
C PRO A 288 21.44 11.40 -10.36
N VAL A 289 20.54 11.39 -11.35
CA VAL A 289 20.90 11.64 -12.75
C VAL A 289 21.38 13.08 -12.94
N GLY A 290 20.68 14.06 -12.37
CA GLY A 290 21.10 15.46 -12.42
C GLY A 290 22.47 15.68 -11.77
N ALA A 291 22.70 15.09 -10.61
CA ALA A 291 23.99 15.14 -9.91
C ALA A 291 25.10 14.44 -10.70
N ALA A 292 24.82 13.28 -11.33
CA ALA A 292 25.79 12.57 -12.15
C ALA A 292 26.20 13.39 -13.39
N VAL A 293 25.24 13.94 -14.12
CA VAL A 293 25.50 14.76 -15.32
C VAL A 293 26.24 16.04 -14.96
N ALA A 294 25.74 16.80 -13.98
CA ALA A 294 26.40 18.03 -13.53
C ALA A 294 27.79 17.74 -12.95
N GLY A 295 27.91 16.69 -12.14
CA GLY A 295 29.16 16.24 -11.56
C GLY A 295 30.20 15.88 -12.62
N PHE A 296 29.80 15.13 -13.65
CA PHE A 296 30.66 14.77 -14.77
C PHE A 296 31.15 16.00 -15.54
N VAL A 297 30.25 16.92 -15.91
CA VAL A 297 30.61 18.15 -16.63
C VAL A 297 31.59 18.99 -15.81
N LEU A 298 31.33 19.19 -14.53
CA LEU A 298 32.19 19.98 -13.65
C LEU A 298 33.53 19.30 -13.39
N ALA A 299 33.56 17.98 -13.24
CA ALA A 299 34.81 17.23 -13.07
C ALA A 299 35.69 17.32 -14.34
N VAL A 300 35.10 17.20 -15.53
CA VAL A 300 35.84 17.35 -16.81
C VAL A 300 36.36 18.78 -16.97
N VAL A 301 35.52 19.79 -16.78
CA VAL A 301 35.92 21.21 -16.89
C VAL A 301 36.99 21.56 -15.86
N GLY A 302 36.79 21.17 -14.61
CA GLY A 302 37.76 21.35 -13.53
C GLY A 302 39.10 20.66 -13.84
N GLY A 303 39.05 19.43 -14.33
CA GLY A 303 40.24 18.67 -14.76
C GLY A 303 41.00 19.37 -15.90
N ILE A 304 40.28 19.87 -16.90
CA ILE A 304 40.89 20.64 -18.01
C ILE A 304 41.53 21.93 -17.48
N LEU A 305 40.86 22.67 -16.59
CA LEU A 305 41.37 23.91 -16.00
C LEU A 305 42.62 23.67 -15.14
N VAL A 306 42.65 22.58 -14.36
CA VAL A 306 43.82 22.16 -13.58
C VAL A 306 44.96 21.77 -14.52
N ALA A 307 44.68 20.98 -15.57
CA ALA A 307 45.69 20.55 -16.55
C ALA A 307 46.31 21.73 -17.34
N ARG A 308 45.51 22.77 -17.61
CA ARG A 308 45.92 24.03 -18.27
C ARG A 308 46.56 25.05 -17.31
N GLY A 309 46.86 24.67 -16.07
CA GLY A 309 47.45 25.54 -15.05
C GLY A 309 48.52 26.51 -15.57
N ARG A 310 48.36 27.79 -15.23
CA ARG A 310 49.11 28.95 -15.73
C ARG A 310 50.62 28.71 -15.56
N LYS A 311 51.41 28.91 -16.61
CA LYS A 311 52.88 29.05 -16.48
C LYS A 311 53.10 30.24 -15.54
N GLU A 312 53.70 29.99 -14.39
CA GLU A 312 54.25 31.04 -13.54
C GLU A 312 55.38 31.68 -14.36
N GLU A 313 55.16 32.89 -14.87
CA GLU A 313 56.27 33.70 -15.39
C GLU A 313 57.18 34.01 -14.20
N GLU A 314 58.38 33.45 -14.27
CA GLU A 314 59.49 33.72 -13.38
C GLU A 314 59.64 35.25 -13.27
N ARG A 315 59.26 35.83 -12.11
CA ARG A 315 59.59 37.23 -11.83
C ARG A 315 61.11 37.35 -11.94
N PRO A 316 61.67 38.20 -12.83
CA PRO A 316 63.11 38.38 -12.88
C PRO A 316 63.57 38.85 -11.50
N GLY A 317 64.48 38.10 -10.89
CA GLY A 317 65.08 38.47 -9.62
C GLY A 317 65.66 39.87 -9.71
N LEU A 318 65.23 40.76 -8.82
CA LEU A 318 65.90 42.03 -8.61
C LEU A 318 67.34 41.71 -8.16
N PRO A 319 68.38 42.14 -8.89
CA PRO A 319 69.75 41.95 -8.45
C PRO A 319 69.99 42.78 -7.19
N GLY A 320 70.59 42.15 -6.18
CA GLY A 320 70.93 42.80 -4.93
C GLY A 320 71.83 44.01 -5.15
N THR A 321 71.45 45.15 -4.58
CA THR A 321 72.36 46.27 -4.37
C THR A 321 73.09 46.04 -3.05
N ALA A 322 74.33 45.58 -3.17
CA ALA A 322 75.34 45.74 -2.13
C ALA A 322 75.88 47.19 -2.19
N ARG A 323 75.68 47.95 -1.11
CA ARG A 323 76.66 48.86 -0.50
C ARG A 323 76.09 49.44 0.78
#